data_AF-A0A2H6AGZ9-F1
#
_entry.id   AF-A0A2H6AGZ9-F1
#
_cell.length_a   1.000
_cell.length_b   1.000
_cell.length_c   1.000
_cell.angle_alpha   90.00
_cell.angle_beta   90.00
_cell.angle_gamma   90.00
#
_symmetry.space_group_name_H-M   'P 1'
#
loop_
_entity.id
_entity.type
_entity.pdbx_description
1 polymer ?
#
loop_
_entity_poly.entity_id
_entity_poly.type
_entity_poly.pdbx_seq_one_letter_code
_entity_poly.pdbx_strand_id
1 'polypeptide(L)'
;MAFVLVGLTTRALAQPNVLRTLYGMMYGVVCFAILFSFTGTVLGGLWADVSWGRFWGWDPKENGALLIVLVNALALHARWGGIVKQRGFAVLCLLGNIVTAWSWFGTNQMGIGLHSYGRMDGATLWLSVFWLSQIALIGLGLLPLRWWRSFAQAAEGTSA
;
A
#
# COMPACT_ATOMS: atom_id res chain seq x y z
N MET A 1 5.03 0.03 6.75
CA MET A 1 6.37 0.57 7.14
C MET A 1 6.85 -0.01 8.47
N ALA A 2 6.10 0.15 9.58
CA ALA A 2 6.51 -0.33 10.90
C ALA A 2 6.91 -1.82 10.95
N PHE A 3 6.16 -2.70 10.28
CA PHE A 3 6.48 -4.15 10.22
C PHE A 3 7.88 -4.44 9.67
N VAL A 4 8.27 -3.78 8.57
CA VAL A 4 9.57 -3.98 7.91
C VAL A 4 10.70 -3.38 8.75
N LEU A 5 10.50 -2.17 9.27
CA LEU A 5 11.49 -1.49 10.10
C LEU A 5 11.76 -2.25 11.40
N VAL A 6 10.71 -2.68 12.11
CA VAL A 6 10.83 -3.46 13.35
C VAL A 6 11.48 -4.83 13.08
N GLY A 7 11.11 -5.50 11.99
CA GLY A 7 11.69 -6.81 11.65
C GLY A 7 13.19 -6.78 11.34
N LEU A 8 13.69 -5.68 10.75
CA LEU A 8 15.10 -5.51 10.40
C LEU A 8 15.94 -4.95 11.54
N THR A 9 15.40 -3.98 12.29
CA THR A 9 16.18 -3.25 13.32
C THR A 9 16.18 -3.94 14.67
N THR A 10 15.06 -4.56 15.05
CA THR A 10 14.80 -5.07 16.39
C THR A 10 14.40 -6.54 16.37
N ARG A 11 14.42 -7.19 17.55
CA ARG A 11 13.96 -8.58 17.75
C ARG A 11 12.49 -8.68 18.14
N ALA A 12 11.79 -7.54 18.22
CA ALA A 12 10.41 -7.48 18.70
C ALA A 12 9.44 -8.28 17.81
N LEU A 13 9.73 -8.43 16.51
CA LEU A 13 8.90 -9.21 15.59
C LEU A 13 9.00 -10.73 15.83
N ALA A 14 10.02 -11.20 16.56
CA ALA A 14 10.12 -12.59 17.02
C ALA A 14 9.05 -12.93 18.07
N GLN A 15 8.54 -11.91 18.78
CA GLN A 15 7.48 -12.11 19.76
C GLN A 15 6.14 -12.32 19.03
N PRO A 16 5.43 -13.43 19.27
CA PRO A 16 4.20 -13.76 18.55
C PRO A 16 3.10 -12.72 18.76
N ASN A 17 3.07 -12.07 19.93
CA ASN A 17 2.11 -11.02 20.26
C ASN A 17 2.31 -9.79 19.36
N VAL A 18 3.54 -9.31 19.21
CA VAL A 18 3.87 -8.14 18.38
C VAL A 18 3.59 -8.43 16.90
N LEU A 19 3.97 -9.61 16.42
CA LEU A 19 3.71 -10.03 15.04
C LEU A 19 2.21 -10.03 14.74
N ARG A 20 1.40 -10.65 15.62
CA ARG A 20 -0.06 -10.71 15.46
C ARG A 20 -0.70 -9.32 15.51
N THR A 21 -0.27 -8.45 16.42
CA THR A 21 -0.79 -7.09 16.53
C THR A 21 -0.49 -6.27 15.29
N LEU A 22 0.77 -6.22 14.84
CA LEU A 22 1.15 -5.46 13.64
C LEU A 22 0.45 -6.00 12.38
N TYR A 23 0.38 -7.33 12.24
CA TYR A 23 -0.32 -7.95 11.13
C TYR A 23 -1.83 -7.68 11.17
N GLY A 24 -2.45 -7.79 12.34
CA GLY A 24 -3.87 -7.50 12.55
C GLY A 24 -4.22 -6.04 12.23
N MET A 25 -3.37 -5.10 12.65
CA MET A 25 -3.52 -3.68 12.30
C MET A 25 -3.42 -3.46 10.78
N MET A 26 -2.40 -4.01 10.13
CA MET A 26 -2.26 -3.89 8.67
C MET A 26 -3.47 -4.48 7.95
N TYR A 27 -3.94 -5.64 8.38
CA TYR A 27 -5.12 -6.28 7.80
C TYR A 27 -6.38 -5.44 7.99
N GLY A 28 -6.62 -4.94 9.21
CA GLY A 28 -7.75 -4.06 9.51
C GLY A 28 -7.75 -2.81 8.64
N VAL A 29 -6.60 -2.15 8.50
CA VAL A 29 -6.45 -0.97 7.63
C VAL A 29 -6.79 -1.29 6.17
N VAL A 30 -6.32 -2.41 5.62
CA VAL A 30 -6.63 -2.80 4.24
C VAL A 30 -8.12 -3.10 4.05
N CYS A 31 -8.78 -3.74 5.03
CA CYS A 31 -10.22 -3.98 5.00
C CYS A 31 -11.03 -2.68 4.99
N PHE A 32 -10.65 -1.71 5.82
CA PHE A 32 -11.28 -0.38 5.78
C PHE A 32 -10.97 0.34 4.46
N ALA A 33 -9.72 0.28 4.00
CA ALA A 33 -9.30 0.92 2.77
C ALA A 33 -10.09 0.41 1.57
N ILE A 34 -10.29 -0.91 1.41
CA ILE A 34 -11.10 -1.43 0.30
C ILE A 34 -12.55 -1.00 0.39
N LEU A 35 -13.16 -1.03 1.58
CA LEU A 35 -14.56 -0.64 1.77
C LEU A 35 -14.76 0.82 1.38
N PHE A 36 -13.97 1.73 1.97
CA PHE A 36 -14.11 3.16 1.71
C PHE A 36 -13.65 3.56 0.31
N SER A 37 -12.58 2.97 -0.23
CA SER A 37 -12.15 3.28 -1.60
C SER A 37 -13.14 2.78 -2.64
N PHE A 38 -13.72 1.59 -2.47
CA PHE A 38 -14.74 1.06 -3.38
C PHE A 38 -16.00 1.91 -3.32
N THR A 39 -16.56 2.14 -2.13
CA THR A 39 -17.75 2.98 -1.96
C THR A 39 -17.50 4.40 -2.45
N GLY A 40 -16.35 4.99 -2.12
CA GLY A 40 -15.97 6.32 -2.57
C GLY A 40 -15.84 6.42 -4.09
N THR A 41 -15.29 5.39 -4.75
CA THR A 41 -15.18 5.34 -6.22
C THR A 41 -16.56 5.26 -6.89
N VAL A 42 -17.46 4.43 -6.37
CA VAL A 42 -18.83 4.30 -6.90
C VAL A 42 -19.63 5.59 -6.69
N LEU A 43 -19.60 6.16 -5.48
CA LEU A 43 -20.27 7.42 -5.18
C LEU A 43 -19.70 8.59 -6.00
N GLY A 44 -18.38 8.60 -6.21
CA GLY A 44 -17.71 9.56 -7.09
C GLY A 44 -18.19 9.47 -8.54
N GLY A 45 -18.32 8.24 -9.07
CA GLY A 45 -18.86 8.02 -10.42
C GLY A 45 -20.33 8.44 -10.56
N LEU A 46 -21.17 8.15 -9.56
CA LEU A 46 -22.56 8.63 -9.52
C LEU A 46 -22.65 10.15 -9.53
N TRP A 47 -21.80 10.82 -8.75
CA TRP A 47 -21.74 12.28 -8.74
C TRP A 47 -21.23 12.86 -10.07
N ALA A 48 -20.24 12.22 -10.70
CA ALA A 48 -19.72 12.60 -12.00
C ALA A 48 -20.79 12.49 -13.11
N ASP A 49 -21.67 11.48 -13.02
CA ASP A 49 -22.79 11.32 -13.95
C ASP A 49 -23.75 12.51 -13.90
N VAL A 50 -24.11 12.93 -12.68
CA VAL A 50 -24.99 14.09 -12.46
C VAL A 50 -24.30 15.41 -12.85
N SER A 51 -22.99 15.53 -12.66
CA SER A 51 -22.26 16.81 -12.83
C SER A 51 -21.77 17.03 -14.26
N TRP A 52 -21.34 15.97 -14.95
CA TRP A 52 -20.70 16.03 -16.26
C TRP A 52 -21.37 15.15 -17.31
N GLY A 53 -22.49 14.52 -16.99
CA GLY A 53 -23.27 13.69 -17.90
C GLY A 53 -22.61 12.36 -18.26
N ARG A 54 -21.63 11.90 -17.47
CA ARG A 54 -21.03 10.57 -17.63
C ARG A 54 -20.57 9.99 -16.30
N PHE A 55 -20.81 8.70 -16.10
CA PHE A 55 -20.37 7.96 -14.93
C PHE A 55 -18.85 7.77 -14.84
N TRP A 56 -18.16 7.59 -15.98
CA TRP A 56 -16.71 7.32 -16.04
C TRP A 56 -16.13 7.79 -17.37
N GLY A 57 -14.95 8.40 -17.33
CA GLY A 57 -14.20 8.95 -18.46
C GLY A 57 -12.75 8.45 -18.63
N TRP A 58 -12.29 7.48 -17.83
CA TRP A 58 -10.92 6.92 -17.87
C TRP A 58 -9.79 7.94 -17.70
N ASP A 59 -10.07 9.05 -17.02
CA ASP A 59 -9.05 10.05 -16.77
C ASP A 59 -8.05 9.56 -15.70
N PRO A 60 -6.87 10.19 -15.56
CA PRO A 60 -5.86 9.73 -14.60
C PRO A 60 -6.37 9.61 -13.16
N LYS A 61 -7.32 10.47 -12.77
CA LYS A 61 -7.91 10.47 -11.42
C LYS A 61 -8.83 9.28 -11.18
N GLU A 62 -9.73 9.02 -12.11
CA GLU A 62 -10.61 7.85 -12.09
C GLU A 62 -9.78 6.54 -12.13
N ASN A 63 -8.78 6.46 -13.01
CA ASN A 63 -7.88 5.32 -13.08
C ASN A 63 -7.10 5.11 -11.77
N GLY A 64 -6.68 6.20 -11.12
CA GLY A 64 -6.02 6.15 -9.81
C GLY A 64 -6.93 5.59 -8.71
N ALA A 65 -8.19 6.03 -8.66
CA ALA A 65 -9.18 5.54 -7.72
C ALA A 65 -9.45 4.04 -7.92
N LEU A 66 -9.62 3.60 -9.18
CA LEU A 66 -9.76 2.19 -9.53
C LEU A 66 -8.53 1.36 -9.11
N LEU A 67 -7.32 1.88 -9.33
CA LEU A 67 -6.08 1.19 -8.97
C LEU A 67 -5.96 0.96 -7.46
N ILE A 68 -6.39 1.93 -6.62
CA ILE A 68 -6.42 1.76 -5.17
C ILE A 68 -7.33 0.57 -4.79
N VAL A 69 -8.53 0.51 -5.37
CA VAL A 69 -9.48 -0.58 -5.11
C VAL A 69 -8.86 -1.93 -5.52
N LEU A 70 -8.29 -2.00 -6.72
CA LEU A 70 -7.70 -3.23 -7.25
C LEU A 70 -6.52 -3.71 -6.42
N VAL A 71 -5.64 -2.82 -5.96
CA VAL A 71 -4.47 -3.21 -5.15
C VAL A 71 -4.90 -3.70 -3.77
N ASN A 72 -5.89 -3.05 -3.14
CA ASN A 72 -6.43 -3.53 -1.87
C ASN A 72 -7.15 -4.88 -2.04
N ALA A 73 -7.92 -5.06 -3.11
CA ALA A 73 -8.56 -6.33 -3.45
C ALA A 73 -7.53 -7.44 -3.68
N LEU A 74 -6.47 -7.15 -4.45
CA LEU A 74 -5.37 -8.07 -4.68
C LEU A 74 -4.67 -8.46 -3.37
N ALA A 75 -4.42 -7.50 -2.48
CA ALA A 75 -3.79 -7.77 -1.19
C ALA A 75 -4.62 -8.73 -0.33
N LEU A 76 -5.94 -8.51 -0.26
CA LEU A 76 -6.86 -9.39 0.46
C LEU A 76 -7.01 -10.75 -0.22
N HIS A 77 -7.09 -10.79 -1.55
CA HIS A 77 -7.20 -12.03 -2.32
C HIS A 77 -5.95 -12.89 -2.20
N ALA A 78 -4.75 -12.29 -2.32
CA ALA A 78 -3.48 -12.99 -2.14
C ALA A 78 -3.33 -13.58 -0.74
N ARG A 79 -3.85 -12.88 0.29
CA ARG A 79 -3.94 -13.41 1.66
C ARG A 79 -4.93 -14.56 1.75
N TRP A 80 -6.13 -14.40 1.20
CA TRP A 80 -7.19 -15.42 1.24
C TRP A 80 -6.76 -16.72 0.55
N GLY A 81 -6.12 -16.62 -0.61
CA GLY A 81 -5.54 -17.75 -1.34
C GLY A 81 -4.28 -18.34 -0.72
N GLY A 82 -3.80 -17.80 0.41
CA GLY A 82 -2.59 -18.27 1.10
C GLY A 82 -1.28 -18.05 0.33
N ILE A 83 -1.33 -17.30 -0.77
CA ILE A 83 -0.19 -16.99 -1.66
C ILE A 83 0.85 -16.15 -0.90
N VAL A 84 0.39 -15.20 -0.08
CA VAL A 84 1.26 -14.37 0.74
C VAL A 84 1.08 -14.66 2.23
N LYS A 85 2.20 -14.73 2.94
CA LYS A 85 2.26 -14.72 4.41
C LYS A 85 2.38 -13.27 4.91
N GLN A 86 2.57 -13.10 6.22
CA GLN A 86 2.63 -11.79 6.89
C GLN A 86 3.64 -10.83 6.24
N ARG A 87 4.80 -11.34 5.81
CA ARG A 87 5.83 -10.55 5.11
C ARG A 87 5.37 -10.09 3.73
N GLY A 88 4.83 -11.00 2.91
CA GLY A 88 4.31 -10.67 1.59
C GLY A 88 3.14 -9.70 1.67
N PHE A 89 2.26 -9.88 2.67
CA PHE A 89 1.18 -8.95 2.94
C PHE A 89 1.69 -7.54 3.30
N ALA A 90 2.74 -7.44 4.14
CA ALA A 90 3.36 -6.17 4.47
C ALA A 90 3.96 -5.45 3.23
N VAL A 91 4.53 -6.22 2.29
CA VAL A 91 5.02 -5.69 1.01
C VAL A 91 3.88 -5.21 0.11
N LEU A 92 2.77 -5.96 0.04
CA LEU A 92 1.58 -5.52 -0.69
C LEU A 92 0.98 -4.24 -0.10
N CYS A 93 0.99 -4.06 1.22
CA CYS A 93 0.59 -2.79 1.85
C CYS A 93 1.51 -1.62 1.45
N LEU A 94 2.82 -1.84 1.30
CA LEU A 94 3.75 -0.81 0.81
C LEU A 94 3.48 -0.45 -0.65
N LEU A 95 3.16 -1.44 -1.49
CA LEU A 95 2.70 -1.20 -2.87
C LEU A 95 1.40 -0.40 -2.89
N GLY A 96 0.45 -0.72 -2.00
CA GLY A 96 -0.78 0.05 -1.82
C GLY A 96 -0.53 1.52 -1.48
N ASN A 97 0.47 1.82 -0.65
CA ASN A 97 0.86 3.20 -0.34
C ASN A 97 1.40 3.95 -1.56
N ILE A 98 2.22 3.30 -2.40
CA ILE A 98 2.75 3.89 -3.65
C ILE A 98 1.58 4.29 -4.57
N VAL A 99 0.64 3.38 -4.76
CA VAL A 99 -0.53 3.57 -5.64
C VAL A 99 -1.47 4.63 -5.07
N THR A 100 -1.68 4.65 -3.76
CA THR A 100 -2.49 5.69 -3.10
C THR A 100 -1.86 7.07 -3.28
N ALA A 101 -0.54 7.20 -3.08
CA ALA A 101 0.17 8.46 -3.28
C ALA A 101 0.12 8.93 -4.74
N TRP A 102 0.20 8.00 -5.71
CA TRP A 102 -0.01 8.31 -7.13
C TRP A 102 -1.41 8.87 -7.41
N SER A 103 -2.45 8.17 -6.95
CA SER A 103 -3.83 8.57 -7.18
C SER A 103 -4.15 9.94 -6.58
N TRP A 104 -3.61 10.25 -5.40
CA TRP A 104 -3.87 11.51 -4.72
C TRP A 104 -3.07 12.67 -5.30
N PHE A 105 -1.75 12.51 -5.43
CA PHE A 105 -0.84 13.61 -5.77
C PHE A 105 -0.32 13.53 -7.20
N GLY A 106 -0.02 12.35 -7.71
CA GLY A 106 0.59 12.18 -9.03
C GLY A 106 -0.33 12.48 -10.20
N THR A 107 -1.59 12.05 -10.12
CA THR A 107 -2.61 12.33 -11.13
C THR A 107 -2.88 13.83 -11.30
N ASN A 108 -2.79 14.61 -10.21
CA ASN A 108 -2.89 16.08 -10.26
C ASN A 108 -1.74 16.74 -11.04
N GLN A 109 -0.57 16.10 -11.09
CA GLN A 109 0.59 16.65 -11.75
C GLN A 109 0.58 16.46 -13.27
N MET A 110 -0.33 15.67 -13.82
CA MET A 110 -0.38 15.46 -15.27
C MET A 110 -1.02 16.64 -16.01
N GLY A 111 -1.86 17.44 -15.35
CA GLY A 111 -2.56 18.54 -16.03
C GLY A 111 -3.70 18.09 -16.96
N ILE A 112 -4.06 16.79 -16.95
CA ILE A 112 -4.95 16.16 -17.93
C ILE A 112 -6.24 15.73 -17.23
N GLY A 113 -7.39 16.04 -17.85
CA GLY A 113 -8.72 15.65 -17.38
C GLY A 113 -9.45 16.79 -16.65
N LEU A 114 -10.77 16.63 -16.49
CA LEU A 114 -11.66 17.60 -15.85
C LEU A 114 -11.41 17.77 -14.35
N HIS A 115 -10.45 17.05 -13.78
CA HIS A 115 -10.08 17.05 -12.35
C HIS A 115 -8.75 17.73 -12.06
N SER A 116 -8.11 18.36 -13.05
CA SER A 116 -6.79 18.98 -12.93
C SER A 116 -6.86 20.39 -12.33
N TYR A 117 -7.22 20.52 -11.06
CA TYR A 117 -7.32 21.85 -10.39
C TYR A 117 -6.22 22.14 -9.37
N GLY A 118 -5.41 21.14 -9.01
CA GLY A 118 -4.50 21.21 -7.85
C GLY A 118 -3.03 20.98 -8.19
N ARG A 119 -2.50 21.63 -9.24
CA ARG A 119 -1.06 21.55 -9.52
C ARG A 119 -0.30 22.29 -8.41
N MET A 120 0.52 21.56 -7.66
CA MET A 120 1.31 22.09 -6.56
C MET A 120 2.78 22.09 -6.95
N ASP A 121 3.43 23.25 -6.89
CA ASP A 121 4.88 23.35 -7.08
C ASP A 121 5.62 22.58 -5.97
N GLY A 122 6.63 21.81 -6.35
CA GLY A 122 7.44 20.98 -5.44
C GLY A 122 6.80 19.65 -5.02
N ALA A 123 5.50 19.42 -5.21
CA ALA A 123 4.86 18.15 -4.84
C ALA A 123 5.40 16.94 -5.65
N THR A 124 5.86 17.14 -6.88
CA THR A 124 6.50 16.09 -7.69
C THR A 124 7.79 15.57 -7.05
N LEU A 125 8.60 16.46 -6.46
CA LEU A 125 9.84 16.08 -5.78
C LEU A 125 9.52 15.26 -4.52
N TRP A 126 8.61 15.75 -3.68
CA TRP A 126 8.21 15.04 -2.47
C TRP A 126 7.54 13.69 -2.77
N LEU A 127 6.74 13.61 -3.82
CA LEU A 127 6.13 12.36 -4.27
C LEU A 127 7.19 11.35 -4.74
N SER A 128 8.21 11.82 -5.46
CA SER A 128 9.32 11.00 -5.93
C SER A 128 10.18 10.49 -4.75
N VAL A 129 10.51 11.35 -3.79
CA VAL A 129 11.20 10.96 -2.54
C VAL A 129 10.38 9.92 -1.77
N PHE A 130 9.06 10.13 -1.67
CA PHE A 130 8.17 9.19 -1.02
C PHE A 130 8.18 7.83 -1.72
N TRP A 131 8.01 7.77 -3.04
CA TRP A 131 8.07 6.51 -3.77
C TRP A 131 9.42 5.80 -3.65
N LEU A 132 10.53 6.53 -3.75
CA LEU A 132 11.86 5.95 -3.55
C LEU A 132 11.99 5.34 -2.15
N SER A 133 11.45 6.01 -1.12
CA SER A 133 11.42 5.47 0.24
C SER A 133 10.58 4.19 0.34
N GLN A 134 9.43 4.12 -0.32
CA GLN A 134 8.57 2.92 -0.32
C GLN A 134 9.24 1.77 -1.08
N ILE A 135 9.86 2.04 -2.22
CA ILE A 135 10.60 1.06 -3.02
C ILE A 135 11.78 0.50 -2.22
N ALA A 136 12.54 1.37 -1.55
CA ALA A 136 13.62 0.94 -0.66
C ALA A 136 13.09 0.02 0.45
N LEU A 137 11.96 0.37 1.08
CA LEU A 137 11.32 -0.48 2.10
C LEU A 137 10.78 -1.81 1.53
N ILE A 138 10.30 -1.83 0.29
CA ILE A 138 9.90 -3.07 -0.38
C ILE A 138 11.13 -3.95 -0.61
N GLY A 139 12.22 -3.39 -1.13
CA GLY A 139 13.49 -4.11 -1.32
C GLY A 139 14.00 -4.72 -0.01
N LEU A 140 14.00 -3.93 1.06
CA LEU A 140 14.31 -4.38 2.42
C LEU A 140 13.33 -5.46 2.92
N GLY A 141 12.04 -5.32 2.62
CA GLY A 141 10.99 -6.28 2.93
C GLY A 141 11.20 -7.65 2.27
N LEU A 142 11.76 -7.66 1.07
CA LEU A 142 12.03 -8.84 0.24
C LEU A 142 13.38 -9.51 0.56
N LEU A 143 14.22 -8.90 1.42
CA LEU A 143 15.51 -9.49 1.79
C LEU A 143 15.37 -10.91 2.40
N PRO A 144 16.35 -11.80 2.21
CA PRO A 144 16.34 -13.13 2.80
C PRO A 144 16.18 -13.11 4.33
N LEU A 145 15.47 -14.09 4.91
CA LEU A 145 15.18 -14.17 6.36
C LEU A 145 16.43 -14.12 7.25
N ARG A 146 17.55 -14.65 6.76
CA ARG A 146 18.87 -14.59 7.42
C ARG A 146 19.33 -13.19 7.80
N TRP A 147 18.88 -12.17 7.07
CA TRP A 147 19.28 -10.78 7.31
C TRP A 147 18.31 -10.06 8.26
N TRP A 148 17.20 -10.69 8.62
CA TRP A 148 16.25 -10.15 9.57
C TRP A 148 16.72 -10.50 10.99
N ARG A 149 17.08 -9.48 11.77
CA ARG A 149 17.52 -9.65 13.17
C ARG A 149 16.49 -10.41 14.03
N SER A 150 15.20 -10.24 13.74
CA SER A 150 14.12 -10.97 14.40
C SER A 150 14.13 -12.49 14.13
N PHE A 151 14.74 -12.97 13.05
CA PHE A 151 14.72 -14.38 12.65
C PHE A 151 16.12 -15.03 12.57
N ALA A 152 17.18 -14.27 12.84
CA ALA A 152 18.57 -14.73 12.71
C ALA A 152 18.94 -15.87 13.69
N GLN A 153 18.35 -15.93 14.89
CA GLN A 153 18.77 -16.90 15.93
C GLN A 153 17.98 -18.21 15.98
N ALA A 154 16.86 -18.35 15.24
CA ALA A 154 16.22 -19.65 15.06
C ALA A 154 17.13 -20.65 14.32
N ALA A 155 18.11 -20.15 13.55
CA ALA A 155 19.12 -20.95 12.86
C ALA A 155 20.33 -21.31 13.74
N GLU A 156 20.63 -20.55 14.80
CA GLU A 156 21.76 -20.82 15.72
C GLU A 156 21.39 -21.83 16.82
N GLY A 157 20.11 -22.02 17.13
CA GLY A 157 19.64 -22.93 18.18
C GLY A 157 19.49 -24.41 17.78
N THR A 158 19.82 -24.79 16.54
CA THR A 158 19.78 -26.20 16.06
C THR A 158 21.18 -26.81 15.93
N SER A 159 22.23 -26.08 16.32
CA SER A 159 23.62 -26.53 16.30
C SER A 159 24.24 -26.68 17.70
N ALA A 160 23.43 -27.09 18.68
CA ALA A 160 23.88 -27.46 20.03
C ALA A 160 23.21 -28.77 20.46
#